data_AF-Q8I3F6-F1
#
_entry.id   AF-Q8I3F6-F1
#
_cell.length_a   1.000
_cell.length_b   1.000
_cell.length_c   1.000
_cell.angle_alpha   90.00
_cell.angle_beta   90.00
_cell.angle_gamma   90.00
#
_symmetry.space_group_name_H-M   'P 1'
#
loop_
_entity.id
_entity.type
_entity.pdbx_description
1 polymer ?
#
loop_
_entity_poly.entity_id
_entity_poly.type
_entity_poly.pdbx_seq_one_letter_code
_entity_poly.pdbx_strand_id
1 'polypeptide(L)'
;MIRRLFLPYFSKDKGPPRIRCQVNGVKRKRFFKIVVANQKDKKNGKHIEVLGTYVNKNNIREKLNRYNITNPSNDSYYNNIENIKEIRLRFNRVKFWLAANCNFSDHMKYVLSLCKIIPQYPIKYSRRCSDKYYHKYNEIINKHKLIQADKINNFLKTDLNIQYKNDFETSKNEPNNKDEYIYTPEELTYLKKLSKNRILEFEDKDKIRKIIR
;
A
#
# COMPACT_ATOMS: atom_id res chain seq x y z
N MET A 1 20.56 25.11 -4.49
CA MET A 1 19.95 25.21 -5.83
C MET A 1 20.15 23.87 -6.54
N ILE A 2 19.16 22.96 -6.51
CA ILE A 2 19.27 21.67 -7.22
C ILE A 2 19.32 22.01 -8.70
N ARG A 3 20.53 21.93 -9.30
CA ARG A 3 20.71 22.01 -10.75
C ARG A 3 19.73 21.01 -11.34
N ARG A 4 18.71 21.49 -12.05
CA ARG A 4 17.81 20.63 -12.82
C ARG A 4 18.75 19.78 -13.66
N LEU A 5 18.85 18.47 -13.36
CA LEU A 5 19.53 17.54 -14.24
C LEU A 5 18.95 17.82 -15.62
N PHE A 6 19.78 18.40 -16.49
CA PHE A 6 19.36 18.82 -17.80
C PHE A 6 18.92 17.55 -18.51
N LEU A 7 17.62 17.31 -18.51
CA LEU A 7 17.03 16.20 -19.23
C LEU A 7 17.34 16.50 -20.69
N PRO A 8 18.14 15.65 -21.38
CA PRO A 8 18.44 15.89 -22.79
C PRO A 8 17.18 15.91 -23.65
N TYR A 9 16.05 15.44 -23.11
CA TYR A 9 14.75 15.37 -23.75
C TYR A 9 13.79 16.52 -23.36
N PHE A 10 14.23 17.52 -22.60
CA PHE A 10 13.39 18.67 -22.28
C PHE A 10 13.20 19.57 -23.51
N SER A 11 12.02 19.49 -24.13
CA SER A 11 11.62 20.42 -25.18
C SER A 11 10.85 21.59 -24.55
N LYS A 12 11.37 22.81 -24.68
CA LYS A 12 10.72 24.04 -24.19
C LYS A 12 9.28 24.14 -24.71
N ASP A 13 9.06 23.83 -25.98
CA ASP A 13 7.75 23.97 -26.62
C ASP A 13 6.76 22.91 -26.14
N LYS A 14 7.21 21.68 -25.92
CA LYS A 14 6.34 20.53 -25.57
C LYS A 14 6.14 20.33 -24.08
N GLY A 15 6.89 21.04 -23.26
CA GLY A 15 6.84 20.94 -21.79
C GLY A 15 7.65 19.76 -21.24
N PRO A 16 7.69 19.63 -19.90
CA PRO A 16 8.49 18.62 -19.23
C PRO A 16 8.03 17.18 -19.56
N PRO A 17 8.93 16.20 -19.39
CA PRO A 17 8.55 14.80 -19.59
C PRO A 17 7.56 14.36 -18.51
N ARG A 18 6.64 13.47 -18.92
CA ARG A 18 5.64 12.84 -18.08
C ARG A 18 5.53 11.35 -18.39
N ILE A 19 5.53 10.51 -17.36
CA ILE A 19 5.17 9.10 -17.45
C ILE A 19 3.65 8.97 -17.56
N ARG A 20 3.18 8.33 -18.64
CA ARG A 20 1.76 8.14 -18.93
C ARG A 20 1.51 6.80 -19.62
N CYS A 21 0.25 6.39 -19.63
CA CYS A 21 -0.20 5.23 -20.41
C CYS A 21 -0.72 5.67 -21.77
N GLN A 22 -0.27 5.00 -22.83
CA GLN A 22 -0.88 5.05 -24.16
C GLN A 22 -1.75 3.82 -24.35
N VAL A 23 -2.90 3.99 -25.00
CA VAL A 23 -3.79 2.87 -25.32
C VAL A 23 -3.23 2.17 -26.55
N ASN A 24 -3.10 0.85 -26.48
CA ASN A 24 -2.77 0.01 -27.61
C ASN A 24 -3.75 -1.17 -27.73
N GLY A 25 -3.77 -1.83 -28.88
CA GLY A 25 -4.65 -2.96 -29.17
C GLY A 25 -6.06 -2.59 -29.63
N VAL A 26 -6.92 -3.60 -29.75
CA VAL A 26 -8.26 -3.50 -30.35
C VAL A 26 -9.34 -3.32 -29.27
N LYS A 27 -10.53 -2.81 -29.64
CA LYS A 27 -11.69 -2.74 -28.74
C LYS A 27 -11.89 -4.08 -28.02
N ARG A 28 -12.16 -4.05 -26.71
CA ARG A 28 -12.24 -5.21 -25.78
C ARG A 28 -10.93 -5.97 -25.51
N LYS A 29 -9.90 -5.87 -26.35
CA LYS A 29 -8.55 -6.44 -26.13
C LYS A 29 -7.48 -5.34 -26.04
N ARG A 30 -7.78 -4.27 -25.31
CA ARG A 30 -6.87 -3.13 -25.13
C ARG A 30 -5.87 -3.43 -24.03
N PHE A 31 -4.62 -3.07 -24.28
CA PHE A 31 -3.58 -3.01 -23.26
C PHE A 31 -2.93 -1.62 -23.27
N PHE A 32 -2.22 -1.29 -22.20
CA PHE A 32 -1.57 0.00 -22.08
C PHE A 32 -0.07 -0.13 -22.26
N LYS A 33 0.50 0.74 -23.08
CA LYS A 33 1.94 0.95 -23.15
C LYS A 33 2.32 2.03 -22.14
N ILE A 34 3.25 1.74 -21.23
CA ILE A 34 3.77 2.72 -20.28
C ILE A 34 4.92 3.44 -20.97
N VAL A 35 4.80 4.74 -21.13
CA VAL A 35 5.77 5.55 -21.88
C VAL A 35 6.13 6.83 -21.12
N VAL A 36 7.31 7.35 -21.43
CA VAL A 36 7.69 8.73 -21.15
C VAL A 36 7.42 9.54 -22.40
N ALA A 37 6.70 10.64 -22.28
CA ALA A 37 6.45 11.57 -23.38
C ALA A 37 6.41 13.00 -22.85
N ASN A 38 6.51 13.99 -23.73
CA ASN A 38 6.33 15.37 -23.28
C ASN A 38 4.86 15.61 -22.91
N GLN A 39 4.63 16.56 -22.00
CA GLN A 39 3.31 16.84 -21.47
C GLN A 39 2.30 17.26 -22.55
N LYS A 40 2.71 18.06 -23.54
CA LYS A 40 1.85 18.55 -24.63
C LYS A 40 1.70 17.60 -25.81
N ASP A 41 2.50 16.52 -25.89
CA ASP A 41 2.38 15.57 -27.00
C ASP A 41 0.99 14.88 -26.97
N LYS A 42 0.40 14.60 -28.14
CA LYS A 42 -0.89 13.90 -28.27
C LYS A 42 -0.90 12.60 -27.43
N LYS A 43 -2.04 12.24 -26.82
CA LYS A 43 -2.15 11.10 -25.89
C LYS A 43 -1.53 9.80 -26.44
N ASN A 44 -1.94 9.39 -27.64
CA ASN A 44 -1.42 8.21 -28.34
C ASN A 44 -0.41 8.59 -29.45
N GLY A 45 0.33 9.69 -29.28
CA GLY A 45 1.32 10.16 -30.25
C GLY A 45 2.74 9.64 -29.98
N LYS A 46 3.74 10.33 -30.57
CA LYS A 46 5.16 10.08 -30.33
C LYS A 46 5.48 10.19 -28.83
N HIS A 47 6.34 9.30 -28.37
CA HIS A 47 6.87 9.23 -27.01
C HIS A 47 8.40 9.26 -27.07
N ILE A 48 9.03 9.58 -25.94
CA ILE A 48 10.49 9.59 -25.79
C ILE A 48 10.99 8.16 -25.59
N GLU A 49 10.39 7.44 -24.63
CA GLU A 49 10.83 6.10 -24.26
C GLU A 49 9.65 5.22 -23.84
N VAL A 50 9.78 3.91 -24.10
CA VAL A 50 8.88 2.88 -23.61
C VAL A 50 9.43 2.30 -22.31
N LEU A 51 8.68 2.37 -21.23
CA LEU A 51 9.06 1.80 -19.94
C LEU A 51 8.52 0.40 -19.74
N GLY A 52 7.40 0.05 -20.38
CA GLY A 52 6.76 -1.23 -20.15
C GLY A 52 5.35 -1.35 -20.71
N THR A 53 4.64 -2.36 -20.24
CA THR A 53 3.25 -2.67 -20.63
C THR A 53 2.40 -2.97 -19.40
N TYR A 54 1.15 -2.57 -19.44
CA TYR A 54 0.16 -2.81 -18.41
C TYR A 54 -1.11 -3.39 -19.02
N VAL A 55 -1.50 -4.58 -18.55
CA VAL A 55 -2.70 -5.29 -18.99
C VAL A 55 -3.70 -5.27 -17.83
N ASN A 56 -4.77 -4.49 -17.98
CA ASN A 56 -5.79 -4.33 -16.93
C ASN A 56 -6.80 -5.48 -16.89
N LYS A 57 -6.92 -6.27 -17.97
CA LYS A 57 -7.87 -7.38 -18.08
C LYS A 57 -7.15 -8.63 -18.53
N ASN A 58 -7.38 -9.72 -17.82
CA ASN A 58 -7.03 -11.04 -18.36
C ASN A 58 -8.11 -11.45 -19.34
N ASN A 59 -7.72 -11.72 -20.59
CA ASN A 59 -8.59 -12.44 -21.52
C ASN A 59 -8.62 -13.92 -21.10
N ILE A 60 -9.31 -14.22 -20.01
CA ILE A 60 -9.40 -15.58 -19.45
C ILE A 60 -10.01 -16.52 -20.46
N ARG A 61 -11.06 -16.10 -21.21
CA ARG A 61 -11.63 -16.92 -22.30
C ARG A 61 -10.59 -17.39 -23.32
N GLU A 62 -9.60 -16.56 -23.66
CA GLU A 62 -8.52 -16.97 -24.58
C GLU A 62 -7.47 -17.88 -23.93
N LYS A 63 -7.31 -17.84 -22.60
CA LYS A 63 -6.45 -18.77 -21.87
C LYS A 63 -7.17 -20.10 -21.62
N LEU A 64 -8.42 -20.07 -21.17
CA LEU A 64 -9.26 -21.27 -21.00
C LEU A 64 -9.35 -22.07 -22.30
N ASN A 65 -9.60 -21.39 -23.43
CA ASN A 65 -9.64 -22.04 -24.75
C ASN A 65 -8.27 -22.57 -25.19
N ARG A 66 -7.15 -21.93 -24.79
CA ARG A 66 -5.80 -22.43 -25.09
C ARG A 66 -5.40 -23.64 -24.26
N TYR A 67 -5.96 -23.79 -23.06
CA TYR A 67 -5.59 -24.83 -22.11
C TYR A 67 -6.69 -25.88 -21.86
N ASN A 68 -7.79 -25.86 -22.63
CA ASN A 68 -8.93 -26.79 -22.52
C ASN A 68 -9.47 -26.96 -21.09
N ILE A 69 -9.59 -25.85 -20.37
CA ILE A 69 -10.06 -25.85 -18.98
C ILE A 69 -11.59 -25.73 -18.96
N THR A 70 -12.26 -26.80 -18.53
CA THR A 70 -13.73 -26.92 -18.61
C THR A 70 -14.48 -26.45 -17.36
N ASN A 71 -13.87 -26.53 -16.18
CA ASN A 71 -14.51 -26.16 -14.91
C ASN A 71 -13.74 -25.07 -14.14
N PRO A 72 -13.82 -23.79 -14.55
CA PRO A 72 -13.09 -22.69 -13.91
C PRO A 72 -13.71 -22.24 -12.57
N SER A 73 -14.96 -22.58 -12.25
CA SER A 73 -15.70 -22.00 -11.13
C SER A 73 -15.31 -22.53 -9.74
N ASN A 74 -14.78 -23.75 -9.66
CA ASN A 74 -14.61 -24.46 -8.38
C ASN A 74 -13.20 -24.41 -7.81
N ASP A 75 -12.23 -23.90 -8.58
CA ASP A 75 -10.86 -23.83 -8.10
C ASP A 75 -10.51 -22.38 -7.70
N SER A 76 -10.16 -22.22 -6.42
CA SER A 76 -9.72 -20.96 -5.81
C SER A 76 -8.57 -20.34 -6.61
N TYR A 77 -7.74 -21.18 -7.24
CA TYR A 77 -6.69 -20.75 -8.14
C TYR A 77 -7.25 -20.07 -9.41
N TYR A 78 -8.32 -20.57 -10.03
CA TYR A 78 -8.97 -19.92 -11.18
C TYR A 78 -9.54 -18.54 -10.85
N ASN A 79 -10.33 -18.43 -9.77
CA ASN A 79 -10.90 -17.15 -9.33
C ASN A 79 -9.81 -16.09 -9.04
N ASN A 80 -8.65 -16.54 -8.56
CA ASN A 80 -7.49 -15.69 -8.34
C ASN A 80 -6.84 -15.28 -9.67
N ILE A 81 -6.64 -16.21 -10.62
CA ILE A 81 -6.09 -15.92 -11.95
C ILE A 81 -6.95 -14.93 -12.73
N GLU A 82 -8.28 -14.97 -12.59
CA GLU A 82 -9.16 -14.06 -13.30
C GLU A 82 -8.85 -12.58 -13.03
N ASN A 83 -8.37 -12.30 -11.83
CA ASN A 83 -8.11 -10.93 -11.36
C ASN A 83 -6.64 -10.49 -11.43
N ILE A 84 -5.71 -11.36 -11.88
CA ILE A 84 -4.28 -11.01 -11.94
C ILE A 84 -4.05 -9.97 -13.04
N LYS A 85 -3.68 -8.74 -12.69
CA LYS A 85 -3.28 -7.74 -13.69
C LYS A 85 -1.79 -7.84 -13.96
N GLU A 86 -1.41 -7.97 -15.22
CA GLU A 86 0.01 -8.07 -15.58
C GLU A 86 0.63 -6.69 -15.79
N ILE A 87 1.76 -6.45 -15.11
CA ILE A 87 2.56 -5.23 -15.24
C ILE A 87 3.98 -5.64 -15.57
N ARG A 88 4.48 -5.27 -16.75
CA ARG A 88 5.88 -5.44 -17.14
C ARG A 88 6.54 -4.08 -17.16
N LEU A 89 7.60 -3.89 -16.39
CA LEU A 89 8.30 -2.61 -16.27
C LEU A 89 9.82 -2.80 -16.36
N ARG A 90 10.48 -1.85 -17.02
CA ARG A 90 11.93 -1.65 -16.96
C ARG A 90 12.28 -0.84 -15.73
N PHE A 91 12.48 -1.51 -14.59
CA PHE A 91 12.70 -0.86 -13.28
C PHE A 91 13.80 0.20 -13.31
N ASN A 92 14.96 -0.09 -13.89
CA ASN A 92 16.08 0.85 -13.95
C ASN A 92 15.72 2.15 -14.69
N ARG A 93 14.96 2.04 -15.78
CA ARG A 93 14.55 3.22 -16.57
C ARG A 93 13.47 4.02 -15.85
N VAL A 94 12.51 3.35 -15.22
CA VAL A 94 11.50 4.04 -14.38
C VAL A 94 12.21 4.82 -13.26
N LYS A 95 13.16 4.19 -12.55
CA LYS A 95 13.94 4.85 -11.49
C LYS A 95 14.74 6.05 -12.02
N PHE A 96 15.40 5.90 -13.18
CA PHE A 96 16.11 6.99 -13.85
C PHE A 96 15.19 8.18 -14.12
N TRP A 97 14.00 7.95 -14.69
CA TRP A 97 13.05 9.03 -14.99
C TRP A 97 12.48 9.68 -13.74
N LEU A 98 12.24 8.90 -12.67
CA LEU A 98 11.83 9.44 -11.38
C LEU A 98 12.94 10.30 -10.75
N ALA A 99 14.20 9.84 -10.81
CA ALA A 99 15.36 10.60 -10.33
C ALA A 99 15.56 11.90 -11.12
N ALA A 100 15.19 11.92 -12.40
CA ALA A 100 15.18 13.12 -13.24
C ALA A 100 13.96 14.03 -13.01
N ASN A 101 13.17 13.82 -11.96
CA ASN A 101 11.94 14.57 -11.63
C ASN A 101 10.87 14.56 -12.74
N CYS A 102 10.75 13.44 -13.48
CA CYS A 102 9.68 13.25 -14.45
C CYS A 102 8.32 13.15 -13.74
N ASN A 103 7.34 13.94 -14.19
CA ASN A 103 5.99 13.91 -13.64
C ASN A 103 5.26 12.62 -14.08
N PHE A 104 4.15 12.23 -13.45
CA PHE A 104 3.37 11.06 -13.87
C PHE A 104 1.85 11.26 -13.72
N SER A 105 1.07 10.52 -14.49
CA SER A 105 -0.40 10.54 -14.41
C SER A 105 -0.92 9.91 -13.11
N ASP A 106 -2.12 10.28 -12.64
CA ASP A 106 -2.73 9.64 -11.46
C ASP A 106 -2.93 8.14 -11.63
N HIS A 107 -3.15 7.67 -12.87
CA HIS A 107 -3.16 6.23 -13.13
C HIS A 107 -1.78 5.60 -12.92
N MET A 108 -0.71 6.31 -13.31
CA MET A 108 0.66 5.85 -13.07
C MET A 108 1.03 5.91 -11.58
N LYS A 109 0.47 6.84 -10.79
CA LYS A 109 0.61 6.82 -9.32
C LYS A 109 0.17 5.48 -8.76
N TYR A 110 -1.01 5.03 -9.17
CA TYR A 110 -1.51 3.73 -8.76
C TYR A 110 -0.59 2.60 -9.22
N VAL A 111 -0.26 2.54 -10.51
CA VAL A 111 0.55 1.45 -11.08
C VAL A 111 1.94 1.35 -10.45
N LEU A 112 2.65 2.48 -10.31
CA LEU A 112 3.99 2.51 -9.71
C LEU A 112 3.97 2.16 -8.22
N SER A 113 2.88 2.51 -7.52
CA SER A 113 2.71 2.15 -6.12
C SER A 113 2.49 0.65 -5.92
N LEU A 114 1.77 -0.01 -6.84
CA LEU A 114 1.62 -1.48 -6.84
C LEU A 114 2.98 -2.17 -7.03
N CYS A 115 3.86 -1.58 -7.82
CA CYS A 115 5.22 -2.07 -8.03
C CYS A 115 6.21 -1.70 -6.91
N LYS A 116 5.76 -1.04 -5.83
CA LYS A 116 6.59 -0.58 -4.70
C LYS A 116 7.77 0.31 -5.09
N ILE A 117 7.68 1.04 -6.22
CA ILE A 117 8.69 2.01 -6.63
C ILE A 117 8.48 3.36 -5.91
N ILE A 118 7.21 3.70 -5.69
CA ILE A 118 6.76 4.86 -4.93
C ILE A 118 5.85 4.38 -3.79
N PRO A 119 5.66 5.18 -2.72
CA PRO A 119 4.72 4.84 -1.66
C PRO A 119 3.29 4.64 -2.19
N GLN A 120 2.47 3.91 -1.42
CA GLN A 120 1.07 3.67 -1.76
C GLN A 120 0.31 5.00 -1.89
N TYR A 121 -0.28 5.22 -3.07
CA TYR A 121 -1.12 6.38 -3.29
C TYR A 121 -2.39 6.33 -2.42
N PRO A 122 -2.91 7.49 -1.96
CA PRO A 122 -4.16 7.54 -1.23
C PRO A 122 -5.34 6.99 -2.05
N ILE A 123 -6.20 6.20 -1.41
CA ILE A 123 -7.42 5.66 -2.02
C ILE A 123 -8.38 6.82 -2.30
N LYS A 124 -9.00 6.84 -3.50
CA LYS A 124 -9.94 7.91 -3.90
C LYS A 124 -11.19 7.99 -3.03
N TYR A 125 -11.60 6.87 -2.44
CA TYR A 125 -12.79 6.74 -1.61
C TYR A 125 -12.38 6.58 -0.16
N SER A 126 -12.87 7.48 0.68
CA SER A 126 -12.70 7.46 2.13
C SER A 126 -14.06 7.60 2.79
N ARG A 127 -14.12 7.49 4.12
CA ARG A 127 -15.33 7.78 4.91
C ARG A 127 -15.98 9.13 4.58
N ARG A 128 -15.22 10.08 4.03
CA ARG A 128 -15.68 11.43 3.66
C ARG A 128 -16.23 11.55 2.24
N CYS A 129 -16.11 10.52 1.41
CA CYS A 129 -16.61 10.58 0.04
C CYS A 129 -18.12 10.38 0.05
N SER A 130 -18.85 11.32 -0.57
CA SER A 130 -20.31 11.31 -0.78
C SER A 130 -20.90 9.91 -0.97
N ASP A 131 -22.11 9.69 -0.46
CA ASP A 131 -22.87 8.42 -0.41
C ASP A 131 -22.73 7.53 -1.65
N LYS A 132 -22.60 8.14 -2.84
CA LYS A 132 -22.32 7.44 -4.10
C LYS A 132 -21.09 6.52 -4.06
N TYR A 133 -20.14 6.72 -3.15
CA TYR A 133 -18.96 5.87 -3.01
C TYR A 133 -18.82 5.20 -1.63
N TYR A 134 -19.68 5.56 -0.69
CA TYR A 134 -19.64 5.06 0.67
C TYR A 134 -19.94 3.54 0.75
N HIS A 135 -20.93 3.07 -0.02
CA HIS A 135 -21.24 1.63 -0.12
C HIS A 135 -20.02 0.81 -0.55
N LYS A 136 -19.29 1.27 -1.57
CA LYS A 136 -18.10 0.60 -2.09
C LYS A 136 -16.95 0.61 -1.08
N TYR A 137 -16.83 1.68 -0.30
CA TYR A 137 -15.88 1.76 0.80
C TYR A 137 -16.21 0.74 1.90
N ASN A 138 -17.49 0.63 2.29
CA ASN A 138 -17.96 -0.36 3.27
C ASN A 138 -17.75 -1.81 2.78
N GLU A 139 -18.02 -2.10 1.51
CA GLU A 139 -17.70 -3.40 0.89
C GLU A 139 -16.22 -3.75 1.03
N ILE A 140 -15.32 -2.80 0.74
CA ILE A 140 -13.87 -2.99 0.85
C ILE A 140 -13.46 -3.25 2.31
N ILE A 141 -13.98 -2.46 3.26
CA ILE A 141 -13.70 -2.68 4.69
C ILE A 141 -14.19 -4.05 5.12
N ASN A 142 -15.42 -4.42 4.78
CA ASN A 142 -16.00 -5.70 5.19
C ASN A 142 -15.19 -6.86 4.64
N LYS A 143 -14.76 -6.79 3.37
CA LYS A 143 -13.84 -7.76 2.79
C LYS A 143 -12.51 -7.84 3.54
N HIS A 144 -11.92 -6.69 3.90
CA HIS A 144 -10.67 -6.67 4.67
C HIS A 144 -10.84 -7.25 6.09
N LYS A 145 -11.97 -6.97 6.76
CA LYS A 145 -12.31 -7.54 8.07
C LYS A 145 -12.42 -9.06 7.99
N LEU A 146 -13.11 -9.58 6.97
CA LEU A 146 -13.22 -11.02 6.74
C LEU A 146 -11.84 -11.67 6.52
N ILE A 147 -11.01 -11.10 5.63
CA ILE A 147 -9.64 -11.58 5.39
C ILE A 147 -8.81 -11.55 6.68
N GLN A 148 -8.96 -10.52 7.51
CA GLN A 148 -8.24 -10.41 8.77
C GLN A 148 -8.73 -11.46 9.78
N ALA A 149 -10.04 -11.69 9.88
CA ALA A 149 -10.62 -12.73 10.71
C ALA A 149 -10.14 -14.12 10.28
N ASP A 150 -10.11 -14.41 8.97
CA ASP A 150 -9.59 -15.67 8.43
C ASP A 150 -8.11 -15.86 8.77
N LYS A 151 -7.29 -14.80 8.68
CA LYS A 151 -5.89 -14.84 9.10
C LYS A 151 -5.73 -15.14 10.60
N ILE A 152 -6.55 -14.52 11.44
CA ILE A 152 -6.55 -14.77 12.89
C ILE A 152 -6.96 -16.22 13.16
N ASN A 153 -8.03 -16.70 12.54
CA ASN A 153 -8.49 -18.08 12.69
C ASN A 153 -7.45 -19.10 12.24
N ASN A 154 -6.72 -18.82 11.15
CA ASN A 154 -5.63 -19.67 10.70
C ASN A 154 -4.44 -19.63 11.67
N PHE A 155 -4.08 -18.45 12.20
CA PHE A 155 -3.03 -18.31 13.22
C PHE A 155 -3.37 -19.04 14.52
N LEU A 156 -4.61 -18.97 14.99
CA LEU A 156 -5.03 -19.67 16.21
C LEU A 156 -4.93 -21.20 16.10
N LYS A 157 -4.98 -21.73 14.88
CA LYS A 157 -4.84 -23.16 14.57
C LYS A 157 -3.38 -23.63 14.46
N THR A 158 -2.40 -22.74 14.33
CA THR A 158 -0.98 -23.14 14.23
C THR A 158 -0.37 -23.36 15.61
N ASP A 159 0.62 -24.26 15.70
CA ASP A 159 1.32 -24.57 16.96
C ASP A 159 2.05 -23.36 17.56
N LEU A 160 2.37 -22.36 16.73
CA LEU A 160 2.93 -21.09 17.17
C LEU A 160 2.04 -20.40 18.22
N ASN A 161 0.71 -20.50 18.09
CA ASN A 161 -0.22 -19.95 19.08
C ASN A 161 -0.09 -20.66 20.44
N ILE A 162 0.17 -21.97 20.44
CA ILE A 162 0.36 -22.76 21.66
C ILE A 162 1.67 -22.34 22.36
N GLN A 163 2.74 -22.12 21.60
CA GLN A 163 4.00 -21.58 22.15
C GLN A 163 3.78 -20.22 22.80
N TYR A 164 3.15 -19.27 22.11
CA TYR A 164 2.81 -17.96 22.68
C TYR A 164 1.96 -18.07 23.95
N LYS A 165 1.02 -19.03 24.00
CA LYS A 165 0.18 -19.24 25.18
C LYS A 165 0.98 -19.83 26.35
N ASN A 166 1.86 -20.79 26.07
CA ASN A 166 2.75 -21.36 27.07
C ASN A 166 3.72 -20.31 27.62
N ASP A 167 4.29 -19.44 26.76
CA ASP A 167 5.16 -18.33 27.15
C ASP A 167 4.43 -17.30 28.03
N PHE A 168 3.15 -17.05 27.74
CA PHE A 168 2.30 -16.19 28.57
C PHE A 168 1.95 -16.84 29.92
N GLU A 169 1.74 -18.15 29.96
CA GLU A 169 1.44 -18.90 31.18
C GLU A 169 2.69 -19.10 32.06
N THR A 170 3.86 -19.34 31.47
CA THR A 170 5.15 -19.36 32.20
C THR A 170 5.47 -18.00 32.80
N SER A 171 5.23 -16.89 32.08
CA SER A 171 5.42 -15.53 32.64
C SER A 171 4.48 -15.18 33.81
N LYS A 172 3.36 -15.89 33.98
CA LYS A 172 2.43 -15.69 35.11
C LYS A 172 2.77 -16.53 36.33
N ASN A 173 3.53 -17.61 36.13
CA ASN A 173 3.87 -18.58 37.17
C ASN A 173 5.27 -18.36 37.74
N GLU A 174 6.05 -17.41 37.21
CA GLU A 174 7.19 -16.87 37.94
C GLU A 174 6.67 -16.16 39.20
N PRO A 175 7.10 -16.56 40.41
CA PRO A 175 6.68 -15.87 41.62
C PRO A 175 7.14 -14.42 41.51
N ASN A 176 6.22 -13.46 41.70
CA ASN A 176 6.51 -12.05 41.92
C ASN A 176 7.37 -11.87 43.20
N ASN A 177 8.60 -12.37 43.17
CA ASN A 177 9.66 -11.99 44.08
C ASN A 177 10.28 -10.74 43.47
N LYS A 178 9.87 -9.59 44.03
CA LYS A 178 10.29 -8.20 43.73
C LYS A 178 9.37 -7.45 42.77
N ASP A 179 8.14 -7.18 43.21
CA ASP A 179 7.56 -5.87 42.92
C ASP A 179 8.35 -4.82 43.73
N GLU A 180 9.57 -4.51 43.27
CA GLU A 180 10.20 -3.23 43.57
C GLU A 180 9.28 -2.17 42.98
N TYR A 181 8.43 -1.57 43.82
CA TYR A 181 7.70 -0.38 43.43
C TYR A 181 8.72 0.62 42.85
N ILE A 182 8.61 0.92 41.55
CA ILE A 182 9.48 1.89 40.87
C ILE A 182 9.38 3.27 41.54
N TYR A 183 8.31 3.51 42.29
CA TYR A 183 8.06 4.74 43.04
C TYR A 183 7.65 4.43 44.47
N THR A 184 8.33 5.08 45.41
CA THR A 184 7.90 5.17 46.80
C THR A 184 6.49 5.76 46.92
N PRO A 185 5.72 5.47 47.99
CA PRO A 185 4.40 6.07 48.21
C PRO A 185 4.40 7.61 48.17
N GLU A 186 5.51 8.23 48.55
CA GLU A 186 5.74 9.67 48.52
C GLU A 186 5.85 10.20 47.08
N GLU A 187 6.60 9.53 46.21
CA GLU A 187 6.73 9.87 44.79
C GLU A 187 5.40 9.73 44.04
N LEU A 188 4.60 8.69 44.35
CA LEU A 188 3.25 8.54 43.81
C LEU A 188 2.34 9.72 44.20
N THR A 189 2.50 10.23 45.41
CA THR A 189 1.72 11.37 45.92
C THR A 189 2.15 12.68 45.23
N TYR A 190 3.45 12.85 44.99
CA TYR A 190 4.02 13.97 44.25
C TYR A 190 3.57 13.98 42.77
N LEU A 191 3.67 12.84 42.08
CA LEU A 191 3.24 12.69 40.68
C LEU A 191 1.72 12.90 40.51
N LYS A 192 0.91 12.51 41.50
CA LYS A 192 -0.54 12.81 41.56
C LYS A 192 -0.84 14.30 41.78
N LYS A 193 0.00 15.05 42.52
CA LYS A 193 -0.14 16.50 42.64
C LYS A 193 0.25 17.21 41.34
N LEU A 194 1.32 16.75 40.70
CA LEU A 194 1.81 17.27 39.42
C LEU A 194 0.81 17.08 38.27
N SER A 195 0.09 15.96 38.20
CA SER A 195 -0.91 15.71 37.15
C SER A 195 -2.06 16.73 37.12
N LYS A 196 -2.30 17.46 38.22
CA LYS A 196 -3.29 18.54 38.30
C LYS A 196 -2.77 19.88 37.74
N ASN A 197 -1.46 20.04 37.58
CA ASN A 197 -0.83 21.26 37.05
C ASN A 197 -0.59 21.14 35.54
N ARG A 198 -0.94 22.18 34.77
CA ARG A 198 -0.92 22.14 33.29
C ARG A 198 0.48 22.29 32.65
N ILE A 199 1.50 22.55 33.45
CA ILE A 199 2.88 22.75 32.98
C ILE A 199 3.72 21.60 33.54
N LEU A 200 4.08 20.65 32.67
CA LEU A 200 4.82 19.44 33.01
C LEU A 200 5.92 19.19 31.99
N GLU A 201 7.13 18.92 32.48
CA GLU A 201 8.28 18.48 31.68
C GLU A 201 8.02 17.12 31.03
N PHE A 202 8.78 16.80 29.98
CA PHE A 202 8.56 15.62 29.15
C PHE A 202 8.76 14.30 29.92
N GLU A 203 9.77 14.22 30.80
CA GLU A 203 10.01 13.04 31.62
C GLU A 203 8.84 12.76 32.57
N ASP A 204 8.31 13.79 33.23
CA ASP A 204 7.23 13.62 34.20
C ASP A 204 5.90 13.25 33.52
N LYS A 205 5.68 13.69 32.28
CA LYS A 205 4.53 13.25 31.47
C LYS A 205 4.56 11.75 31.18
N ASP A 206 5.73 11.20 30.85
CA ASP A 206 5.85 9.78 30.57
C ASP A 206 5.80 8.93 31.85
N LYS A 207 6.31 9.44 32.98
CA LYS A 207 6.13 8.83 34.31
C LYS A 207 4.65 8.78 34.71
N ILE A 208 3.90 9.88 34.54
CA ILE A 208 2.45 9.93 34.83
C ILE A 208 1.65 8.99 33.93
N ARG A 209 1.99 8.89 32.63
CA ARG A 209 1.32 7.97 31.68
C ARG A 209 1.49 6.50 32.04
N LYS A 210 2.62 6.11 32.63
CA LYS A 210 2.85 4.74 33.13
C LYS A 210 2.01 4.41 34.37
N ILE A 211 1.61 5.42 35.16
CA ILE A 211 0.79 5.25 36.37
C ILE A 211 -0.72 5.11 36.04
N ILE A 212 -1.18 5.70 34.93
CA ILE A 212 -2.62 5.74 34.55
C ILE A 212 -3.05 4.53 33.69
N ARG A 213 -2.11 3.82 33.07
CA ARG A 213 -2.37 2.61 32.27
C ARG A 213 -2.43 1.37 33.15
#